data_AF-A0A1S2IA15-F1
#
_entry.id   AF-A0A1S2IA15-F1
#
_cell.length_a   1.000
_cell.length_b   1.000
_cell.length_c   1.000
_cell.angle_alpha   90.00
_cell.angle_beta   90.00
_cell.angle_gamma   90.00
#
_symmetry.space_group_name_H-M   'P 1'
#
loop_
_entity.id
_entity.type
_entity.pdbx_description
1 polymer ?
#
loop_
_entity_poly.entity_id
_entity_poly.type
_entity_poly.pdbx_seq_one_letter_code
_entity_poly.pdbx_strand_id
1 'polypeptide(L)'
;MRNLDTSPSTRPVPARHRRRPAVVLAVVAGALAFSLVVLLAVAVAVSRAATVDGPGGAGRLLGTAAVGAALGRDEATGEAGGVVPPGTSPFDEDVPAVSGLDPRLLDALQRATTDATAADVVVVVNGGWRSAAYQEQLLDDAVVRYGSRTEAARWVATPETSAHVHGDAVDVGSWDATSWLSGNGAAYGLCQIYENESWHYELRPEAADQGCPPMFRDPTEDPRMNP
;
A
#
# COMPACT_ATOMS: atom_id res chain seq x y z
N MET A 1 54.03 52.79 -23.63
CA MET A 1 53.84 51.60 -24.50
C MET A 1 54.05 50.35 -23.67
N ARG A 2 52.95 49.69 -23.26
CA ARG A 2 52.83 48.26 -22.92
C ARG A 2 51.35 48.00 -22.67
N ASN A 3 50.70 47.40 -23.67
CA ASN A 3 49.36 46.86 -23.57
C ASN A 3 49.41 45.67 -22.60
N LEU A 4 48.46 45.61 -21.66
CA LEU A 4 48.16 44.39 -20.93
C LEU A 4 46.70 44.06 -21.19
N ASP A 5 46.50 43.13 -22.12
CA ASP A 5 45.23 42.49 -22.39
C ASP A 5 44.77 41.69 -21.17
N THR A 6 43.60 42.02 -20.63
CA THR A 6 42.88 41.18 -19.67
C THR A 6 41.90 40.29 -20.42
N SER A 7 42.27 39.04 -20.69
CA SER A 7 41.31 37.99 -21.06
C SER A 7 40.49 37.53 -19.84
N PRO A 8 39.17 37.31 -19.96
CA PRO A 8 38.38 36.70 -18.89
C PRO A 8 38.64 35.18 -18.83
N SER A 9 38.99 34.70 -17.64
CA SER A 9 39.11 33.28 -17.33
C SER A 9 37.73 32.62 -17.25
N THR A 10 37.40 31.78 -18.22
CA THR A 10 36.21 30.91 -18.21
C THR A 10 36.48 29.66 -17.38
N ARG A 11 35.87 29.57 -16.19
CA ARG A 11 35.82 28.30 -15.44
C ARG A 11 34.76 27.39 -16.10
N PRO A 12 35.03 26.09 -16.33
CA PRO A 12 34.04 25.17 -16.85
C PRO A 12 32.98 24.86 -15.78
N VAL A 13 31.70 24.94 -16.18
CA VAL A 13 30.55 24.47 -15.40
C VAL A 13 30.56 22.93 -15.39
N PRO A 14 30.40 22.26 -14.23
CA PRO A 14 30.32 20.80 -14.22
C PRO A 14 29.05 20.33 -14.94
N ALA A 15 29.23 19.44 -15.91
CA ALA A 15 28.15 18.84 -16.67
C ALA A 15 27.20 18.06 -15.74
N ARG A 16 25.90 18.39 -15.77
CA ARG A 16 24.85 17.57 -15.14
C ARG A 16 24.89 16.17 -15.76
N HIS A 17 25.31 15.20 -14.97
CA HIS A 17 25.29 13.79 -15.33
C HIS A 17 23.83 13.36 -15.54
N ARG A 18 23.39 13.27 -16.81
CA ARG A 18 22.12 12.63 -17.16
C ARG A 18 22.23 11.16 -16.76
N ARG A 19 21.67 10.78 -15.61
CA ARG A 19 21.53 9.37 -15.25
C ARG A 19 20.53 8.73 -16.23
N ARG A 20 20.92 7.55 -16.69
CA ARG A 20 20.57 6.93 -17.99
C ARG A 20 19.16 6.30 -17.98
N PRO A 21 18.43 6.28 -19.11
CA PRO A 21 17.08 5.69 -19.26
C PRO A 21 17.01 4.15 -19.09
N ALA A 22 18.12 3.49 -18.76
CA ALA A 22 18.21 2.03 -18.65
C ALA A 22 17.48 1.46 -17.41
N VAL A 23 17.30 2.25 -16.34
CA VAL A 23 16.59 1.79 -15.12
C VAL A 23 15.08 1.65 -15.38
N VAL A 24 14.50 2.55 -16.17
CA VAL A 24 13.07 2.51 -16.53
C VAL A 24 12.74 1.30 -17.41
N LEU A 25 13.64 0.93 -18.33
CA LEU A 25 13.43 -0.23 -19.20
C LEU A 25 13.43 -1.57 -18.42
N ALA A 26 14.22 -1.69 -17.36
CA ALA A 26 14.28 -2.90 -16.53
C ALA A 26 13.01 -3.10 -15.69
N VAL A 27 12.40 -2.02 -15.19
CA VAL A 27 11.15 -2.08 -14.41
C VAL A 27 9.96 -2.50 -15.27
N VAL A 28 9.86 -1.98 -16.51
CA VAL A 28 8.79 -2.35 -17.45
C VAL A 28 8.91 -3.80 -17.92
N ALA A 29 10.13 -4.30 -18.15
CA ALA A 29 10.35 -5.70 -18.50
C ALA A 29 9.98 -6.67 -17.36
N GLY A 30 10.20 -6.27 -16.09
CA GLY A 30 9.79 -7.04 -14.91
C GLY A 30 8.27 -7.14 -14.77
N ALA A 31 7.54 -6.06 -15.03
CA ALA A 31 6.08 -6.04 -14.97
C ALA A 31 5.43 -6.93 -16.05
N LEU A 32 5.96 -6.93 -17.28
CA LEU A 32 5.44 -7.78 -18.36
C LEU A 32 5.75 -9.28 -18.14
N ALA A 33 6.90 -9.61 -17.56
CA ALA A 33 7.21 -10.98 -17.17
C ALA A 33 6.31 -11.49 -16.03
N PHE A 34 5.97 -10.62 -15.07
CA PHE A 34 5.03 -10.94 -13.98
C PHE A 34 3.63 -11.23 -14.52
N SER A 35 3.11 -10.43 -15.44
CA SER A 35 1.80 -10.66 -16.06
C SER A 35 1.74 -11.96 -16.87
N LEU A 36 2.83 -12.33 -17.56
CA LEU A 36 2.87 -13.57 -18.34
C LEU A 36 2.91 -14.83 -17.46
N VAL A 37 3.62 -14.78 -16.32
CA VAL A 37 3.68 -15.89 -15.35
C VAL A 37 2.33 -16.09 -14.65
N VAL A 38 1.63 -15.02 -14.30
CA VAL A 38 0.27 -15.07 -13.72
C VAL A 38 -0.73 -15.69 -14.70
N LEU A 39 -0.69 -15.29 -15.98
CA LEU A 39 -1.57 -15.85 -17.02
C LEU A 39 -1.34 -17.35 -17.26
N LEU A 40 -0.08 -17.81 -17.21
CA LEU A 40 0.25 -19.24 -17.34
C LEU A 40 -0.17 -20.06 -16.13
N ALA A 41 -0.07 -19.52 -14.91
CA ALA A 41 -0.50 -20.20 -13.69
C ALA A 41 -2.03 -20.41 -13.67
N VAL A 42 -2.81 -19.43 -14.10
CA VAL A 42 -4.28 -19.52 -14.20
C VAL A 42 -4.71 -20.57 -15.22
N ALA A 43 -4.05 -20.65 -16.38
CA ALA A 43 -4.38 -21.65 -17.40
C ALA A 43 -4.14 -23.11 -16.93
N VAL A 44 -3.09 -23.35 -16.15
CA VAL A 44 -2.80 -24.67 -15.57
C VAL A 44 -3.80 -25.05 -14.48
N ALA A 45 -4.28 -24.09 -13.68
CA ALA A 45 -5.32 -24.32 -12.68
C ALA A 45 -6.66 -24.70 -13.32
N VAL A 46 -7.07 -24.01 -14.39
CA VAL A 46 -8.32 -24.30 -15.12
C VAL A 46 -8.27 -25.69 -15.77
N SER A 47 -7.11 -26.11 -16.28
CA SER A 47 -6.94 -27.42 -16.93
C SER A 47 -7.03 -28.62 -15.97
N ARG A 48 -6.72 -28.42 -14.67
CA ARG A 48 -6.81 -29.48 -13.65
C ARG A 48 -8.19 -29.67 -13.04
N ALA A 49 -9.08 -28.69 -13.20
CA ALA A 49 -10.45 -28.77 -12.72
C ALA A 49 -11.36 -29.66 -13.60
N ALA A 50 -10.92 -30.01 -14.82
CA ALA A 50 -11.78 -30.64 -15.83
C ALA A 50 -11.85 -32.19 -15.78
N THR A 51 -11.20 -32.89 -14.83
CA THR A 51 -11.08 -34.37 -14.88
C THR A 51 -11.48 -35.12 -13.62
N VAL A 52 -12.55 -34.73 -12.91
CA VAL A 52 -13.09 -35.59 -11.84
C VAL A 52 -14.59 -35.78 -12.03
N ASP A 53 -14.94 -36.87 -12.71
CA ASP A 53 -16.31 -37.37 -12.85
C ASP A 53 -16.45 -38.64 -11.99
N GLY A 54 -17.38 -38.65 -11.03
CA GLY A 54 -17.63 -39.79 -10.15
C GLY A 54 -18.95 -39.64 -9.38
N PRO A 55 -19.85 -40.65 -9.36
CA PRO A 55 -21.19 -40.50 -8.82
C PRO A 55 -21.24 -40.85 -7.32
N GLY A 56 -21.79 -39.96 -6.50
CA GLY A 56 -22.09 -40.25 -5.10
C GLY A 56 -22.72 -39.06 -4.38
N GLY A 57 -23.98 -39.18 -3.96
CA GLY A 57 -24.78 -38.11 -3.36
C GLY A 57 -24.23 -37.47 -2.07
N ALA A 58 -23.16 -38.02 -1.48
CA ALA A 58 -22.42 -37.39 -0.38
C ALA A 58 -21.51 -36.22 -0.85
N GLY A 59 -21.08 -36.23 -2.12
CA GLY A 59 -20.23 -35.16 -2.68
C GLY A 59 -20.95 -33.84 -2.90
N ARG A 60 -22.29 -33.84 -2.94
CA ARG A 60 -23.08 -32.64 -3.26
C ARG A 60 -23.18 -31.67 -2.08
N LEU A 61 -23.25 -32.17 -0.84
CA LEU A 61 -23.26 -31.35 0.38
C LEU A 61 -21.87 -30.79 0.72
N LEU A 62 -20.82 -31.62 0.54
CA LEU A 62 -19.43 -31.18 0.65
C LEU A 62 -19.09 -30.15 -0.44
N GLY A 63 -19.59 -30.34 -1.66
CA GLY A 63 -19.46 -29.39 -2.76
C GLY A 63 -20.10 -28.03 -2.45
N THR A 64 -21.31 -27.99 -1.90
CA THR A 64 -21.96 -26.71 -1.54
C THR A 64 -21.26 -25.99 -0.39
N ALA A 65 -20.75 -26.72 0.61
CA ALA A 65 -20.02 -26.11 1.71
C ALA A 65 -18.65 -25.59 1.28
N ALA A 66 -17.93 -26.35 0.44
CA ALA A 66 -16.65 -25.93 -0.11
C ALA A 66 -16.79 -24.72 -1.06
N VAL A 67 -17.84 -24.69 -1.89
CA VAL A 67 -18.15 -23.54 -2.74
C VAL A 67 -18.55 -22.33 -1.90
N GLY A 68 -19.38 -22.51 -0.87
CA GLY A 68 -19.72 -21.42 0.06
C GLY A 68 -18.50 -20.86 0.80
N ALA A 69 -17.59 -21.73 1.27
CA ALA A 69 -16.35 -21.30 1.91
C ALA A 69 -15.39 -20.60 0.94
N ALA A 70 -15.32 -21.06 -0.31
CA ALA A 70 -14.52 -20.42 -1.35
C ALA A 70 -15.07 -19.03 -1.73
N LEU A 71 -16.40 -18.91 -1.90
CA LEU A 71 -17.05 -17.63 -2.18
C LEU A 71 -16.92 -16.65 -1.01
N GLY A 72 -17.10 -17.12 0.23
CA GLY A 72 -16.92 -16.27 1.41
C GLY A 72 -15.47 -15.81 1.59
N ARG A 73 -14.49 -16.64 1.21
CA ARG A 73 -13.08 -16.24 1.18
C ARG A 73 -12.84 -15.20 0.09
N ASP A 74 -13.32 -15.44 -1.13
CA ASP A 74 -13.17 -14.51 -2.26
C ASP A 74 -13.76 -13.12 -1.94
N GLU A 75 -14.94 -13.08 -1.32
CA GLU A 75 -15.55 -11.85 -0.83
C GLU A 75 -14.68 -11.16 0.24
N ALA A 76 -14.22 -11.93 1.25
CA ALA A 76 -13.38 -11.41 2.32
C ALA A 76 -11.98 -11.00 1.87
N THR A 77 -11.53 -11.41 0.68
CA THR A 77 -10.25 -11.03 0.07
C THR A 77 -10.40 -10.11 -1.15
N GLY A 78 -11.64 -9.76 -1.51
CA GLY A 78 -11.99 -8.86 -2.60
C GLY A 78 -12.28 -7.44 -2.11
N GLU A 79 -13.08 -6.67 -2.85
CA GLU A 79 -13.43 -5.28 -2.49
C GLU A 79 -14.15 -5.20 -1.13
N ALA A 80 -15.08 -6.14 -0.85
CA ALA A 80 -15.71 -6.29 0.45
C ALA A 80 -14.71 -6.61 1.57
N GLY A 81 -13.57 -7.21 1.22
CA GLY A 81 -12.43 -7.48 2.09
C GLY A 81 -11.46 -6.32 2.28
N GLY A 82 -11.67 -5.18 1.61
CA GLY A 82 -10.79 -4.02 1.69
C GLY A 82 -9.77 -3.89 0.55
N VAL A 83 -9.94 -4.64 -0.55
CA VAL A 83 -9.23 -4.33 -1.81
C VAL A 83 -9.69 -2.96 -2.31
N VAL A 84 -8.75 -2.08 -2.63
CA VAL A 84 -9.03 -0.70 -3.01
C VAL A 84 -9.09 -0.55 -4.54
N PRO A 85 -10.23 -0.11 -5.11
CA PRO A 85 -10.30 0.24 -6.51
C PRO A 85 -9.30 1.35 -6.88
N PRO A 86 -8.73 1.34 -8.10
CA PRO A 86 -7.80 2.41 -8.52
C PRO A 86 -8.46 3.79 -8.51
N GLY A 87 -7.80 4.76 -7.87
CA GLY A 87 -8.26 6.15 -7.83
C GLY A 87 -9.29 6.45 -6.73
N THR A 88 -9.53 5.51 -5.81
CA THR A 88 -10.39 5.74 -4.64
C THR A 88 -9.95 6.97 -3.86
N SER A 89 -10.91 7.86 -3.63
CA SER A 89 -10.79 9.08 -2.83
C SER A 89 -11.17 8.80 -1.37
N PRO A 90 -10.65 9.57 -0.40
CA PRO A 90 -11.15 9.56 0.98
C PRO A 90 -12.64 9.91 1.14
N PHE A 91 -13.30 10.39 0.09
CA PHE A 91 -14.73 10.69 0.08
C PHE A 91 -15.61 9.56 -0.50
N ASP A 92 -15.01 8.49 -1.02
CA ASP A 92 -15.72 7.35 -1.60
C ASP A 92 -16.15 6.37 -0.49
N GLU A 93 -17.04 6.81 0.39
CA GLU A 93 -17.48 6.06 1.57
C GLU A 93 -18.32 4.80 1.23
N ASP A 94 -18.70 4.60 -0.03
CA ASP A 94 -19.27 3.34 -0.51
C ASP A 94 -18.22 2.23 -0.71
N VAL A 95 -16.93 2.58 -0.75
CA VAL A 95 -15.82 1.62 -0.81
C VAL A 95 -15.53 1.09 0.60
N PRO A 96 -15.57 -0.24 0.85
CA PRO A 96 -15.37 -0.83 2.18
C PRO A 96 -14.04 -0.47 2.83
N ALA A 97 -12.97 -0.32 2.04
CA ALA A 97 -11.68 0.13 2.55
C ALA A 97 -11.71 1.56 3.12
N VAL A 98 -12.63 2.41 2.67
CA VAL A 98 -12.81 3.78 3.18
C VAL A 98 -13.80 3.80 4.34
N SER A 99 -14.99 3.20 4.17
CA SER A 99 -16.02 3.17 5.22
C SER A 99 -15.66 2.35 6.46
N GLY A 100 -14.73 1.41 6.33
CA GLY A 100 -14.22 0.64 7.47
C GLY A 100 -13.16 1.35 8.31
N LEU A 101 -12.68 2.54 7.90
CA LEU A 101 -11.74 3.31 8.70
C LEU A 101 -12.39 3.80 10.00
N ASP A 102 -11.58 3.99 11.05
CA ASP A 102 -12.03 4.70 12.25
C ASP A 102 -12.61 6.07 11.83
N PRO A 103 -13.82 6.45 12.27
CA PRO A 103 -14.46 7.68 11.81
C PRO A 103 -13.66 8.95 12.07
N ARG A 104 -12.81 8.98 13.12
CA ARG A 104 -11.95 10.13 13.40
C ARG A 104 -10.75 10.17 12.46
N LEU A 105 -10.21 9.01 12.09
CA LEU A 105 -9.17 8.93 11.07
C LEU A 105 -9.71 9.37 9.71
N LEU A 106 -10.91 8.91 9.33
CA LEU A 106 -11.55 9.32 8.08
C LEU A 106 -11.82 10.83 8.03
N ASP A 107 -12.36 11.42 9.10
CA ASP A 107 -12.55 12.88 9.21
C ASP A 107 -11.23 13.65 9.03
N ALA A 108 -10.17 13.21 9.73
CA ALA A 108 -8.85 13.84 9.62
C ALA A 108 -8.31 13.76 8.18
N LEU A 109 -8.45 12.62 7.53
CA LEU A 109 -8.02 12.40 6.15
C LEU A 109 -8.82 13.26 5.17
N GLN A 110 -10.14 13.38 5.34
CA GLN A 110 -11.01 14.21 4.50
C GLN A 110 -10.70 15.71 4.63
N ARG A 111 -10.45 16.19 5.86
CA ARG A 111 -9.99 17.57 6.10
C ARG A 111 -8.63 17.85 5.45
N ALA A 112 -7.67 16.95 5.65
CA ALA A 112 -6.35 17.05 5.01
C ALA A 112 -6.46 17.05 3.48
N THR A 113 -7.35 16.22 2.92
CA THR A 113 -7.55 16.11 1.47
C THR A 113 -8.15 17.37 0.86
N THR A 114 -9.06 18.04 1.58
CA THR A 114 -9.64 19.31 1.13
C THR A 114 -8.55 20.38 0.99
N ASP A 115 -7.67 20.49 1.98
CA ASP A 115 -6.59 21.48 1.97
C ASP A 115 -5.46 21.11 0.99
N ALA A 116 -5.16 19.82 0.83
CA ALA A 116 -4.24 19.32 -0.19
C ALA A 116 -4.75 19.66 -1.60
N THR A 117 -6.05 19.50 -1.85
CA THR A 117 -6.68 19.83 -3.14
C THR A 117 -6.57 21.32 -3.45
N ALA A 118 -6.71 22.20 -2.45
CA ALA A 118 -6.48 23.64 -2.61
C ALA A 118 -5.03 24.00 -2.98
N ALA A 119 -4.09 23.07 -2.77
CA ALA A 119 -2.69 23.15 -3.19
C ALA A 119 -2.37 22.32 -4.45
N ASP A 120 -3.39 21.93 -5.23
CA ASP A 120 -3.28 21.10 -6.44
C ASP A 120 -2.68 19.69 -6.19
N VAL A 121 -2.80 19.16 -4.96
CA VAL A 121 -2.37 17.81 -4.59
C VAL A 121 -3.57 16.88 -4.48
N VAL A 122 -3.57 15.81 -5.29
CA VAL A 122 -4.61 14.78 -5.27
C VAL A 122 -4.25 13.68 -4.27
N VAL A 123 -5.08 13.48 -3.25
CA VAL A 123 -4.96 12.38 -2.29
C VAL A 123 -5.81 11.21 -2.76
N VAL A 124 -5.21 10.03 -2.89
CA VAL A 124 -5.91 8.77 -3.17
C VAL A 124 -5.58 7.74 -2.08
N VAL A 125 -6.52 6.85 -1.80
CA VAL A 125 -6.33 5.73 -0.90
C VAL A 125 -5.82 4.54 -1.71
N ASN A 126 -4.71 3.94 -1.30
CA ASN A 126 -4.18 2.68 -1.84
C ASN A 126 -4.39 1.50 -0.89
N GLY A 127 -4.73 1.79 0.37
CA GLY A 127 -5.04 0.82 1.41
C GLY A 127 -5.79 1.52 2.53
N GLY A 128 -6.88 0.95 3.01
CA GLY A 128 -7.63 1.50 4.14
C GLY A 128 -7.94 0.38 5.12
N TRP A 129 -9.18 0.27 5.56
CA TRP A 129 -9.62 -0.91 6.29
C TRP A 129 -9.46 -2.18 5.46
N ARG A 130 -9.09 -3.28 6.12
CA ARG A 130 -8.96 -4.61 5.52
C ARG A 130 -9.57 -5.67 6.43
N SER A 131 -10.12 -6.72 5.85
CA SER A 131 -10.52 -7.89 6.62
C SER A 131 -9.30 -8.66 7.12
N ALA A 132 -9.47 -9.42 8.21
CA ALA A 132 -8.42 -10.33 8.70
C ALA A 132 -8.02 -11.39 7.66
N ALA A 133 -8.96 -11.87 6.83
CA ALA A 133 -8.69 -12.85 5.79
C ALA A 133 -7.84 -12.24 4.65
N TYR A 134 -8.13 -11.00 4.26
CA TYR A 134 -7.32 -10.29 3.28
C TYR A 134 -5.92 -10.00 3.82
N GLN A 135 -5.82 -9.62 5.10
CA GLN A 135 -4.53 -9.40 5.75
C GLN A 135 -3.67 -10.68 5.81
N GLU A 136 -4.25 -11.85 6.12
CA GLU A 136 -3.50 -13.12 6.11
C GLU A 136 -3.01 -13.46 4.70
N GLN A 137 -3.83 -13.22 3.67
CA GLN A 137 -3.41 -13.42 2.29
C GLN A 137 -2.21 -12.53 1.93
N LEU A 138 -2.24 -11.25 2.30
CA LEU A 138 -1.11 -10.33 2.08
C LEU A 138 0.16 -10.81 2.80
N LEU A 139 0.02 -11.35 4.01
CA LEU A 139 1.15 -11.90 4.76
C LEU A 139 1.73 -13.14 4.07
N ASP A 140 0.87 -14.07 3.63
CA ASP A 140 1.31 -15.27 2.89
C ASP A 140 2.01 -14.89 1.58
N ASP A 141 1.48 -13.91 0.82
CA ASP A 141 2.10 -13.39 -0.40
C ASP A 141 3.47 -12.74 -0.10
N ALA A 142 3.58 -12.00 1.00
CA ALA A 142 4.85 -11.43 1.45
C ALA A 142 5.85 -12.51 1.85
N VAL A 143 5.43 -13.59 2.52
CA VAL A 143 6.30 -14.73 2.85
C VAL A 143 6.83 -15.39 1.57
N VAL A 144 5.99 -15.58 0.56
CA VAL A 144 6.42 -16.09 -0.75
C VAL A 144 7.45 -15.16 -1.39
N ARG A 145 7.22 -13.84 -1.32
CA ARG A 145 8.10 -12.82 -1.92
C ARG A 145 9.46 -12.69 -1.21
N TYR A 146 9.46 -12.67 0.11
CA TYR A 146 10.63 -12.39 0.95
C TYR A 146 11.30 -13.64 1.53
N GLY A 147 10.69 -14.81 1.33
CA GLY A 147 11.26 -16.12 1.65
C GLY A 147 11.07 -16.58 3.09
N SER A 148 10.62 -15.72 4.01
CA SER A 148 10.32 -16.09 5.39
C SER A 148 9.33 -15.12 6.05
N ARG A 149 8.67 -15.59 7.12
CA ARG A 149 7.83 -14.73 7.98
C ARG A 149 8.64 -13.60 8.63
N THR A 150 9.90 -13.86 9.00
CA THR A 150 10.79 -12.85 9.58
C THR A 150 11.08 -11.70 8.62
N GLU A 151 11.42 -11.99 7.36
CA GLU A 151 11.66 -10.93 6.37
C GLU A 151 10.37 -10.24 5.93
N ALA A 152 9.25 -10.99 5.84
CA ALA A 152 7.94 -10.42 5.53
C ALA A 152 7.42 -9.46 6.60
N ALA A 153 7.71 -9.72 7.89
CA ALA A 153 7.28 -8.89 9.01
C ALA A 153 7.80 -7.43 8.96
N ARG A 154 8.79 -7.14 8.10
CA ARG A 154 9.29 -5.78 7.85
C ARG A 154 8.38 -4.95 6.94
N TRP A 155 7.31 -5.56 6.39
CA TRP A 155 6.43 -4.96 5.40
C TRP A 155 4.95 -5.28 5.63
N VAL A 156 4.64 -6.44 6.22
CA VAL A 156 3.26 -6.89 6.40
C VAL A 156 3.06 -7.46 7.80
N ALA A 157 2.15 -6.83 8.56
CA ALA A 157 1.72 -7.27 9.88
C ALA A 157 0.81 -8.51 9.82
N THR A 158 0.66 -9.20 10.95
CA THR A 158 -0.31 -10.30 11.07
C THR A 158 -1.75 -9.76 11.14
N PRO A 159 -2.77 -10.59 10.92
CA PRO A 159 -4.17 -10.18 11.09
C PRO A 159 -4.46 -9.59 12.46
N GLU A 160 -3.82 -10.09 13.51
CA GLU A 160 -4.04 -9.66 14.90
C GLU A 160 -3.41 -8.31 15.23
N THR A 161 -2.32 -7.93 14.56
CA THR A 161 -1.55 -6.71 14.90
C THR A 161 -1.68 -5.60 13.85
N SER A 162 -2.26 -5.89 12.69
CA SER A 162 -2.41 -4.91 11.61
C SER A 162 -3.36 -3.77 11.99
N ALA A 163 -2.87 -2.53 11.96
CA ALA A 163 -3.70 -1.35 12.16
C ALA A 163 -4.80 -1.20 11.09
N HIS A 164 -4.58 -1.70 9.87
CA HIS A 164 -5.61 -1.73 8.82
C HIS A 164 -6.79 -2.62 9.18
N VAL A 165 -6.57 -3.73 9.89
CA VAL A 165 -7.65 -4.64 10.33
C VAL A 165 -8.55 -3.95 11.36
N HIS A 166 -7.95 -3.08 12.19
CA HIS A 166 -8.66 -2.29 13.19
C HIS A 166 -9.30 -1.01 12.62
N GLY A 167 -9.00 -0.65 11.36
CA GLY A 167 -9.43 0.62 10.75
C GLY A 167 -8.61 1.83 11.19
N ASP A 168 -7.49 1.62 11.90
CA ASP A 168 -6.67 2.66 12.52
C ASP A 168 -5.56 3.20 11.61
N ALA A 169 -5.44 2.69 10.38
CA ALA A 169 -4.41 3.07 9.42
C ALA A 169 -4.94 3.25 8.00
N VAL A 170 -4.28 4.13 7.26
CA VAL A 170 -4.52 4.37 5.84
C VAL A 170 -3.19 4.47 5.08
N ASP A 171 -3.14 3.80 3.93
CA ASP A 171 -2.08 3.92 2.94
C ASP A 171 -2.48 4.94 1.89
N VAL A 172 -1.79 6.07 1.83
CA VAL A 172 -2.04 7.14 0.86
C VAL A 172 -1.16 6.94 -0.37
N GLY A 173 -1.78 7.03 -1.55
CA GLY A 173 -1.09 6.90 -2.82
C GLY A 173 -0.45 8.18 -3.34
N SER A 174 0.40 8.00 -4.36
CA SER A 174 1.22 9.03 -5.03
C SER A 174 2.35 9.64 -4.18
N TRP A 175 3.44 10.00 -4.85
CA TRP A 175 4.54 10.69 -4.19
C TRP A 175 4.16 12.10 -3.73
N ASP A 176 3.32 12.80 -4.51
CA ASP A 176 2.96 14.19 -4.20
C ASP A 176 2.07 14.27 -2.95
N ALA A 177 1.09 13.37 -2.79
CA ALA A 177 0.26 13.32 -1.59
C ALA A 177 1.04 12.90 -0.34
N THR A 178 1.90 11.88 -0.45
CA THR A 178 2.75 11.45 0.67
C THR A 178 3.76 12.52 1.06
N SER A 179 4.34 13.24 0.09
CA SER A 179 5.20 14.39 0.37
C SER A 179 4.43 15.55 1.03
N TRP A 180 3.19 15.80 0.62
CA TRP A 180 2.36 16.85 1.22
C TRP A 180 1.97 16.48 2.66
N LEU A 181 1.54 15.24 2.90
CA LEU A 181 1.18 14.76 4.24
C LEU A 181 2.39 14.69 5.18
N SER A 182 3.58 14.37 4.69
CA SER A 182 4.81 14.42 5.50
C SER A 182 5.06 15.83 6.07
N GLY A 183 4.75 16.88 5.30
CA GLY A 183 4.92 18.27 5.73
C GLY A 183 3.73 18.88 6.48
N ASN A 184 2.50 18.42 6.22
CA ASN A 184 1.27 19.07 6.69
C ASN A 184 0.39 18.17 7.57
N GLY A 185 0.60 16.85 7.56
CA GLY A 185 -0.27 15.86 8.18
C GLY A 185 -0.45 16.03 9.69
N ALA A 186 0.60 16.47 10.39
CA ALA A 186 0.57 16.69 11.83
C ALA A 186 -0.55 17.65 12.26
N ALA A 187 -0.86 18.68 11.47
CA ALA A 187 -1.95 19.63 11.75
C ALA A 187 -3.35 18.97 11.78
N TYR A 188 -3.50 17.81 11.14
CA TYR A 188 -4.73 17.01 11.13
C TYR A 188 -4.67 15.82 12.08
N GLY A 189 -3.54 15.60 12.75
CA GLY A 189 -3.28 14.39 13.51
C GLY A 189 -2.82 13.21 12.66
N LEU A 190 -2.51 13.39 11.37
CA LEU A 190 -2.08 12.31 10.49
C LEU A 190 -0.56 12.17 10.53
N CYS A 191 -0.07 11.04 11.04
CA CYS A 191 1.35 10.81 11.22
C CYS A 191 1.82 9.57 10.46
N GLN A 192 2.91 9.74 9.70
CA GLN A 192 3.67 8.61 9.18
C GLN A 192 4.26 7.83 10.36
N ILE A 193 4.08 6.51 10.37
CA ILE A 193 4.49 5.66 11.50
C ILE A 193 5.82 4.97 11.23
N TYR A 194 6.06 4.53 9.99
CA TYR A 194 7.26 3.78 9.62
C TYR A 194 8.12 4.53 8.61
N GLU A 195 9.43 4.62 8.84
CA GLU A 195 10.37 5.30 7.94
C GLU A 195 10.41 4.66 6.55
N ASN A 196 10.27 3.33 6.47
CA ASN A 196 10.27 2.57 5.22
C ASN A 196 8.93 2.62 4.46
N GLU A 197 7.89 3.23 5.03
CA GLU A 197 6.52 3.26 4.49
C GLU A 197 5.99 4.70 4.48
N SER A 198 6.50 5.51 3.55
CA SER A 198 6.08 6.92 3.39
C SER A 198 4.59 7.11 3.08
N TRP A 199 3.91 6.02 2.77
CA TRP A 199 2.49 5.95 2.47
C TRP A 199 1.61 5.61 3.69
N HIS A 200 2.14 5.02 4.76
CA HIS A 200 1.37 4.52 5.90
C HIS A 200 1.15 5.60 6.97
N TYR A 201 -0.09 6.01 7.17
CA TYR A 201 -0.48 7.02 8.16
C TYR A 201 -1.48 6.48 9.17
N GLU A 202 -1.33 6.91 10.43
CA GLU A 202 -2.29 6.67 11.50
C GLU A 202 -2.68 7.96 12.20
N LEU A 203 -3.83 7.96 12.88
CA LEU A 203 -4.27 9.10 13.68
C LEU A 203 -3.49 9.19 15.00
N ARG A 204 -2.94 10.38 15.27
CA ARG A 204 -2.31 10.82 16.52
C ARG A 204 -2.92 12.19 16.86
N PRO A 205 -4.05 12.22 17.59
CA PRO A 205 -4.81 13.45 17.82
C PRO A 205 -3.97 14.60 18.41
N GLU A 206 -2.98 14.26 19.23
CA GLU A 206 -2.09 15.20 19.90
C GLU A 206 -1.06 15.83 18.94
N ALA A 207 -0.89 15.30 17.73
CA ALA A 207 0.15 15.75 16.81
C ALA A 207 -0.07 17.18 16.29
N ALA A 208 -1.30 17.69 16.32
CA ALA A 208 -1.58 19.08 15.98
C ALA A 208 -0.89 20.07 16.92
N ASP A 209 -0.75 19.69 18.20
CA ASP A 209 -0.11 20.52 19.23
C ASP A 209 1.36 20.12 19.50
N GLN A 210 1.67 18.82 19.38
CA GLN A 210 2.93 18.23 19.84
C GLN A 210 3.85 17.77 18.70
N GLY A 211 3.35 17.77 17.46
CA GLY A 211 3.99 17.12 16.34
C GLY A 211 3.84 15.60 16.38
N CYS A 212 4.20 14.94 15.27
CA CYS A 212 4.15 13.49 15.18
C CYS A 212 5.19 12.83 16.11
N PRO A 213 4.86 11.66 16.70
CA PRO A 213 5.83 10.88 17.45
C PRO A 213 7.00 10.44 16.53
N PRO A 214 8.15 10.07 17.10
CA PRO A 214 9.23 9.47 16.32
C PRO A 214 8.74 8.25 15.55
N MET A 215 9.16 8.15 14.28
CA MET A 215 8.87 6.99 13.44
C MET A 215 9.68 5.77 13.90
N PHE A 216 9.12 4.59 13.69
CA PHE A 216 9.88 3.34 13.74
C PHE A 216 10.59 3.12 12.41
N ARG A 217 11.72 2.39 12.40
CA ARG A 217 12.43 2.12 11.14
C ARG A 217 11.61 1.26 10.17
N ASP A 218 10.93 0.25 10.72
CA ASP A 218 9.98 -0.63 10.05
C ASP A 218 9.04 -1.27 11.11
N PRO A 219 7.95 -1.97 10.71
CA PRO A 219 6.99 -2.54 11.65
C PRO A 219 7.60 -3.46 12.72
N THR A 220 8.77 -4.07 12.48
CA THR A 220 9.40 -4.98 13.45
C THR A 220 9.87 -4.27 14.74
N GLU A 221 9.98 -2.94 14.72
CA GLU A 221 10.35 -2.13 15.88
C GLU A 221 9.14 -1.58 16.65
N ASP A 222 7.92 -1.73 16.12
CA ASP A 222 6.70 -1.31 16.80
C ASP A 222 6.30 -2.33 17.89
N PRO A 223 6.23 -1.93 19.17
CA PRO A 223 5.84 -2.82 20.27
C PRO A 223 4.47 -3.49 20.06
N ARG A 224 3.56 -2.88 19.29
CA ARG A 224 2.23 -3.43 18.98
C ARG A 224 2.30 -4.71 18.15
N MET A 225 3.42 -4.95 17.45
CA MET A 225 3.60 -6.13 16.61
C MET A 225 3.98 -7.40 17.39
N ASN A 226 4.18 -7.30 18.71
CA ASN A 226 4.53 -8.42 19.58
C ASN A 226 3.64 -8.45 20.85
N PRO A 227 2.33 -8.74 20.72
CA PRO A 227 1.38 -8.77 21.84
C PRO A 227 1.53 -9.99 22.77
#